data_AF-A0A522C4Z8-F1
#
_entry.id   AF-A0A522C4Z8-F1
#
_cell.length_a   1.000
_cell.length_b   1.000
_cell.length_c   1.000
_cell.angle_alpha   90.00
_cell.angle_beta   90.00
_cell.angle_gamma   90.00
#
_symmetry.space_group_name_H-M   'P 1'
#
loop_
_entity.id
_entity.type
_entity.pdbx_description
1 polymer ?
#
loop_
_entity_poly.entity_id
_entity_poly.type
_entity_poly.pdbx_seq_one_letter_code
_entity_poly.pdbx_strand_id
1 'polypeptide(L)'
;MDFDLQWLLLALPVAFFLGWLASRLDVRQMKREEQPSPRAYFKGLNLLLNEQQDKAIDAFIEAVQHDPDTSDLHFALGNLFRRRGEYERAVRVHQHLLGRGDLPRAERERAQHALAQDFLKAGLF
;
A
#
# COMPACT_ATOMS: atom_id res chain seq x y z
N MET A 1 10.87 -36.29 46.95
CA MET A 1 11.18 -35.01 46.27
C MET A 1 10.53 -35.11 44.89
N ASP A 2 9.20 -35.14 44.86
CA ASP A 2 8.42 -35.59 43.69
C ASP A 2 7.41 -34.54 43.22
N PHE A 3 7.28 -33.45 43.99
CA PHE A 3 6.37 -32.35 43.70
C PHE A 3 6.89 -31.46 42.56
N ASP A 4 8.20 -31.27 42.43
CA ASP A 4 8.76 -30.37 41.41
C ASP A 4 8.51 -30.86 39.98
N LEU A 5 8.55 -32.18 39.74
CA LEU A 5 8.38 -32.74 38.40
C LEU A 5 6.92 -32.70 37.93
N GLN A 6 5.95 -32.90 38.84
CA GLN A 6 4.53 -32.84 38.52
C GLN A 6 4.08 -31.41 38.20
N TRP A 7 4.59 -30.42 38.93
CA TRP A 7 4.34 -29.00 38.64
C TRP A 7 4.95 -28.56 37.31
N LEU A 8 6.15 -29.05 36.98
CA LEU A 8 6.80 -28.74 35.71
C LEU A 8 6.09 -29.39 34.51
N LEU A 9 5.60 -30.62 34.68
CA LEU A 9 4.78 -31.33 33.68
C LEU A 9 3.44 -30.63 33.40
N LEU A 10 2.84 -29.96 34.40
CA LEU A 10 1.62 -29.16 34.22
C LEU A 10 1.91 -27.75 33.71
N ALA A 11 3.04 -27.14 34.08
CA ALA A 11 3.40 -25.79 33.64
C ALA A 11 3.69 -25.73 32.12
N LEU A 12 4.28 -26.78 31.56
CA LEU A 12 4.66 -26.84 30.14
C LEU A 12 3.46 -26.74 29.18
N PRO A 13 2.37 -27.53 29.31
CA PRO A 13 1.19 -27.37 28.46
C PRO A 13 0.45 -26.06 28.73
N VAL A 14 0.43 -25.55 29.96
CA VAL A 14 -0.20 -24.26 30.29
C VAL A 14 0.55 -23.11 29.62
N ALA A 15 1.88 -23.08 29.70
CA ALA A 15 2.70 -22.09 29.02
C ALA A 15 2.55 -22.17 27.50
N PHE A 16 2.46 -23.39 26.94
CA PHE A 16 2.19 -23.60 25.52
C PHE A 16 0.81 -23.08 25.09
N PHE A 17 -0.24 -23.35 25.87
CA PHE A 17 -1.59 -22.85 25.59
C PHE A 17 -1.67 -21.33 25.71
N LEU A 18 -1.03 -20.73 26.72
CA LEU A 18 -0.96 -19.28 26.88
C LEU A 18 -0.18 -18.63 25.73
N GLY A 19 0.95 -19.21 25.32
CA GLY A 19 1.71 -18.73 24.17
C GLY A 19 0.95 -18.87 22.84
N TRP A 20 0.24 -19.97 22.64
CA TRP A 20 -0.61 -20.19 21.46
C TRP A 20 -1.81 -19.24 21.42
N LEU A 21 -2.43 -18.98 22.57
CA LEU A 21 -3.54 -18.03 22.68
C LEU A 21 -3.06 -16.60 22.45
N ALA A 22 -1.91 -16.22 23.01
CA ALA A 22 -1.26 -14.94 22.76
C ALA A 22 -0.89 -14.77 21.27
N SER A 23 -0.28 -15.79 20.66
CA SER A 23 0.04 -15.80 19.23
C SER A 23 -1.21 -15.67 18.36
N ARG A 24 -2.33 -16.31 18.71
CA ARG A 24 -3.60 -16.13 17.99
C ARG A 24 -4.13 -14.70 18.03
N LEU A 25 -3.93 -14.00 19.14
CA LEU A 25 -4.32 -12.60 19.29
C LEU A 25 -3.35 -11.68 18.53
N ASP A 26 -2.06 -12.00 18.55
CA ASP A 26 -0.98 -11.25 17.89
C ASP A 26 -1.01 -11.38 16.35
N VAL A 27 -1.36 -12.57 15.83
CA VAL A 27 -1.61 -12.80 14.39
C VAL A 27 -2.76 -11.94 13.86
N ARG A 28 -3.70 -11.52 14.72
CA ARG A 28 -4.76 -10.56 14.35
C ARG A 28 -4.27 -9.11 14.34
N GLN A 29 -3.21 -8.77 15.08
CA GLN A 29 -2.60 -7.44 15.06
C GLN A 29 -1.66 -7.28 13.86
N MET A 30 -0.83 -8.28 13.55
CA MET A 30 0.04 -8.24 12.36
C MET A 30 -0.74 -8.18 11.03
N LYS A 31 -1.92 -8.80 10.95
CA LYS A 31 -2.79 -8.68 9.77
C LYS A 31 -3.57 -7.36 9.69
N ARG A 32 -3.47 -6.50 10.70
CA ARG A 32 -4.18 -5.21 10.76
C ARG A 32 -3.32 -4.05 10.24
N GLU A 33 -2.01 -4.24 10.09
CA GLU A 33 -1.10 -3.28 9.44
C GLU A 33 -0.96 -3.50 7.92
N GLU A 34 -1.43 -4.62 7.38
CA GLU A 34 -1.44 -4.92 5.93
C GLU A 34 -2.85 -4.99 5.33
N GLN A 35 -3.74 -4.06 5.68
CA GLN A 35 -4.93 -3.82 4.85
C GLN A 35 -4.96 -2.40 4.31
N PRO A 36 -4.09 -2.06 3.34
CA PRO A 36 -4.42 -1.02 2.39
C PRO A 36 -5.58 -1.60 1.56
N SER A 37 -6.78 -1.02 1.67
CA SER A 37 -8.00 -1.40 0.96
C SER A 37 -7.73 -2.05 -0.42
N PRO A 38 -7.66 -3.40 -0.51
CA PRO A 38 -7.23 -4.06 -1.74
C PRO A 38 -8.29 -3.91 -2.82
N ARG A 39 -9.55 -3.70 -2.46
CA ARG A 39 -10.65 -3.75 -3.42
C ARG A 39 -10.58 -2.64 -4.46
N ALA A 40 -10.26 -1.41 -4.06
CA ALA A 40 -10.19 -0.29 -5.00
C ALA A 40 -8.94 -0.36 -5.89
N TYR A 41 -7.78 -0.67 -5.29
CA TYR A 41 -6.53 -0.88 -6.03
C TYR A 41 -6.63 -2.04 -7.04
N PHE A 42 -7.13 -3.20 -6.62
CA PHE A 42 -7.30 -4.36 -7.50
C PHE A 42 -8.38 -4.12 -8.56
N LYS A 43 -9.44 -3.36 -8.26
CA LYS A 43 -10.46 -2.96 -9.26
C LYS A 43 -9.83 -2.06 -10.33
N GLY A 44 -9.06 -1.05 -9.93
CA GLY A 44 -8.36 -0.17 -10.86
C GLY A 44 -7.33 -0.91 -11.71
N LEU A 45 -6.58 -1.86 -11.13
CA LEU A 45 -5.63 -2.70 -11.85
C LEU A 45 -6.32 -3.68 -12.81
N ASN A 46 -7.44 -4.29 -12.41
CA ASN A 46 -8.24 -5.15 -13.27
C ASN A 46 -8.84 -4.38 -14.46
N LEU A 47 -9.26 -3.13 -14.25
CA LEU A 47 -9.75 -2.26 -15.33
C LEU A 47 -8.65 -1.84 -16.30
N LEU A 48 -7.44 -1.61 -15.79
CA LEU A 48 -6.24 -1.39 -16.59
C LEU A 48 -5.90 -2.58 -17.51
N LEU A 49 -6.04 -3.81 -16.98
CA LEU A 49 -5.84 -5.04 -17.74
C LEU A 49 -6.92 -5.28 -18.81
N ASN A 50 -8.11 -4.69 -18.61
CA ASN A 50 -9.24 -4.77 -19.55
C ASN A 50 -9.31 -3.56 -20.52
N GLU A 51 -8.22 -2.79 -20.66
CA GLU A 51 -8.10 -1.59 -21.51
C GLU A 51 -9.11 -0.46 -21.20
N GLN A 52 -9.86 -0.55 -20.11
CA GLN A 52 -10.84 0.46 -19.69
C GLN A 52 -10.18 1.53 -18.83
N GLN A 53 -9.23 2.26 -19.43
CA GLN A 53 -8.43 3.27 -18.73
C GLN A 53 -9.29 4.38 -18.12
N ASP A 54 -10.36 4.80 -18.79
CA ASP A 54 -11.27 5.85 -18.30
C ASP A 54 -11.94 5.44 -16.98
N LYS A 55 -12.48 4.21 -16.90
CA LYS A 55 -13.12 3.71 -15.67
C LYS A 55 -12.11 3.42 -14.57
N ALA A 56 -10.88 3.05 -14.94
CA ALA A 56 -9.80 2.86 -13.97
C ALA A 56 -9.49 4.20 -13.28
N ILE A 57 -9.40 5.30 -14.03
CA ILE A 57 -9.16 6.64 -13.48
C ILE A 57 -10.26 7.02 -12.48
N ASP A 58 -11.53 6.85 -12.81
CA ASP A 58 -12.64 7.16 -11.89
C ASP A 58 -12.53 6.34 -10.60
N ALA A 59 -12.24 5.04 -10.70
CA ALA A 59 -12.07 4.17 -9.54
C ALA A 59 -10.84 4.55 -8.68
N PHE A 60 -9.75 5.01 -9.29
CA PHE A 60 -8.58 5.49 -8.55
C PHE A 60 -8.81 6.87 -7.93
N ILE A 61 -9.58 7.77 -8.58
CA ILE A 61 -9.97 9.05 -7.99
C ILE A 61 -10.85 8.81 -6.76
N GLU A 62 -11.85 7.93 -6.87
CA GLU A 62 -12.69 7.51 -5.73
C GLU A 62 -11.83 6.92 -4.61
N ALA A 63 -10.86 6.07 -4.94
CA ALA A 63 -9.94 5.50 -3.96
C ALA A 63 -9.10 6.57 -3.23
N VAL A 64 -8.56 7.55 -3.95
CA VAL A 64 -7.78 8.65 -3.37
C VAL A 64 -8.65 9.56 -2.51
N GLN A 65 -9.93 9.75 -2.85
CA GLN A 65 -10.85 10.53 -2.01
C GLN A 65 -11.15 9.83 -0.67
N HIS A 66 -11.22 8.50 -0.67
CA HIS A 66 -11.43 7.72 0.54
C HIS A 66 -10.17 7.57 1.40
N ASP A 67 -9.00 7.51 0.76
CA ASP A 67 -7.71 7.38 1.43
C ASP A 67 -6.67 8.32 0.77
N PRO A 68 -6.64 9.60 1.19
CA PRO A 68 -5.74 10.61 0.63
C PRO A 68 -4.27 10.38 1.00
N ASP A 69 -4.01 9.61 2.06
CA ASP A 69 -2.67 9.49 2.63
C ASP A 69 -1.87 8.35 2.00
N THR A 70 -2.51 7.48 1.20
CA THR A 70 -1.81 6.38 0.55
C THR A 70 -1.00 6.82 -0.68
N SER A 71 0.32 6.75 -0.58
CA SER A 71 1.26 7.07 -1.66
C SER A 71 1.11 6.15 -2.87
N ASP A 72 0.82 4.87 -2.67
CA ASP A 72 0.61 3.89 -3.75
C ASP A 72 -0.56 4.25 -4.68
N LEU A 73 -1.64 4.84 -4.15
CA LEU A 73 -2.76 5.30 -4.95
C LEU A 73 -2.36 6.49 -5.85
N HIS A 74 -1.54 7.40 -5.31
CA HIS A 74 -1.01 8.53 -6.07
C HIS A 74 -0.07 8.07 -7.19
N PHE A 75 0.78 7.07 -6.93
CA PHE A 75 1.60 6.44 -7.96
C PHE A 75 0.77 5.77 -9.05
N ALA A 76 -0.27 5.02 -8.67
CA ALA A 76 -1.14 4.35 -9.63
C ALA A 76 -1.87 5.37 -10.53
N LEU A 77 -2.40 6.45 -9.92
CA LEU A 77 -3.08 7.52 -10.63
C LEU A 77 -2.15 8.30 -11.57
N GLY A 78 -0.94 8.65 -11.12
CA GLY A 78 0.06 9.32 -11.95
C GLY A 78 0.48 8.46 -13.16
N ASN A 79 0.72 7.17 -12.93
CA ASN A 79 1.04 6.23 -14.02
C ASN A 79 -0.11 6.09 -15.03
N LEU A 80 -1.36 6.15 -14.57
CA LEU A 80 -2.54 6.13 -15.43
C LEU A 80 -2.62 7.35 -16.33
N PHE A 81 -2.45 8.55 -15.76
CA PHE A 81 -2.41 9.78 -16.54
C PHE A 81 -1.29 9.76 -17.59
N ARG A 82 -0.10 9.25 -17.24
CA ARG A 82 0.98 9.07 -18.21
C ARG A 82 0.59 8.13 -19.35
N ARG A 83 -0.09 7.01 -19.08
CA ARG A 83 -0.55 6.07 -20.11
C ARG A 83 -1.60 6.65 -21.04
N ARG A 84 -2.45 7.55 -20.53
CA ARG A 84 -3.47 8.28 -21.31
C ARG A 84 -2.89 9.44 -22.13
N GLY A 85 -1.62 9.80 -21.92
CA GLY A 85 -1.00 10.97 -22.54
C GLY A 85 -1.27 12.28 -21.80
N GLU A 86 -1.91 12.23 -20.63
CA GLU A 86 -2.19 13.39 -19.78
C GLU A 86 -0.99 13.74 -18.90
N TYR A 87 0.16 14.02 -19.52
CA TYR A 87 1.44 14.13 -18.81
C TYR A 87 1.45 15.27 -17.78
N GLU A 88 0.80 16.40 -18.04
CA GLU A 88 0.68 17.49 -17.08
C GLU A 88 -0.04 17.07 -15.79
N ARG A 89 -1.06 16.20 -15.90
CA ARG A 89 -1.77 15.67 -14.74
C ARG A 89 -0.89 14.69 -13.98
N ALA A 90 -0.13 13.84 -14.68
CA ALA A 90 0.83 12.93 -14.06
C ALA A 90 1.90 13.70 -13.27
N VAL A 91 2.49 14.75 -13.88
CA VAL A 91 3.47 15.65 -13.25
C VAL A 91 2.91 16.24 -11.95
N ARG A 92 1.70 16.81 -11.98
CA ARG A 92 1.09 17.40 -10.77
C ARG A 92 0.90 16.39 -9.65
N VAL A 93 0.48 15.16 -9.97
CA VAL A 93 0.28 14.11 -8.97
C VAL A 93 1.61 13.70 -8.32
N HIS A 94 2.66 13.45 -9.11
CA HIS A 94 3.96 13.08 -8.54
C HIS A 94 4.66 14.24 -7.82
N GLN A 95 4.45 15.49 -8.26
CA GLN A 95 4.92 16.69 -7.53
C GLN A 95 4.23 16.84 -6.18
N HIS A 96 2.90 16.66 -6.14
CA HIS A 96 2.14 16.68 -4.89
C HIS A 96 2.66 15.61 -3.92
N LEU A 97 2.91 14.39 -4.44
CA LEU A 97 3.48 13.31 -3.65
C LEU A 97 4.88 13.64 -3.10
N LEU A 98 5.75 14.26 -3.90
CA LEU A 98 7.08 14.69 -3.45
C LEU A 98 7.07 15.81 -2.41
N GLY A 99 6.02 16.63 -2.42
CA GLY A 99 5.79 17.70 -1.44
C GLY A 99 5.42 17.18 -0.05
N ARG A 100 5.05 15.90 0.07
CA ARG A 100 4.74 15.27 1.35
C ARG A 100 6.01 15.04 2.17
N GLY A 101 6.01 15.55 3.41
CA GLY A 101 7.15 15.47 4.34
C GLY A 101 7.30 14.10 5.01
N ASP A 102 6.22 13.35 5.09
CA ASP A 102 6.10 12.00 5.65
C ASP A 102 6.53 10.89 4.68
N LEU A 103 6.82 11.22 3.42
CA LEU A 103 7.15 10.24 2.40
C LEU A 103 8.51 9.55 2.67
N PRO A 104 8.55 8.21 2.78
CA PRO A 104 9.78 7.45 2.97
C PRO A 104 10.79 7.73 1.85
N ARG A 105 12.09 7.63 2.18
CA ARG A 105 13.17 7.90 1.21
C ARG A 105 13.05 7.06 -0.08
N ALA A 106 12.73 5.77 0.05
CA ALA A 106 12.57 4.88 -1.11
C ALA A 106 11.42 5.32 -2.02
N GLU A 107 10.31 5.77 -1.44
CA GLU A 107 9.16 6.28 -2.19
C GLU A 107 9.46 7.65 -2.82
N ARG A 108 10.22 8.50 -2.13
CA ARG A 108 10.68 9.77 -2.69
C ARG A 108 11.55 9.57 -3.93
N GLU A 109 12.50 8.63 -3.89
CA GLU A 109 13.32 8.26 -5.04
C GLU A 109 12.46 7.71 -6.19
N ARG A 110 11.47 6.85 -5.87
CA ARG A 110 10.50 6.35 -6.85
C ARG A 110 9.67 7.47 -7.49
N ALA A 111 9.22 8.45 -6.71
CA ALA A 111 8.44 9.59 -7.18
C ALA A 111 9.27 10.56 -8.02
N GLN A 112 10.53 10.78 -7.69
CA GLN A 112 11.46 11.55 -8.54
C GLN A 112 11.67 10.86 -9.90
N HIS A 113 11.87 9.55 -9.89
CA HIS A 113 12.01 8.77 -11.13
C HIS A 113 10.73 8.80 -11.97
N ALA A 114 9.56 8.64 -11.35
CA ALA A 114 8.28 8.73 -12.05
C ALA A 114 8.04 10.14 -12.64
N LEU A 115 8.36 11.19 -11.88
CA LEU A 115 8.26 12.57 -12.34
C LEU A 115 9.20 12.84 -13.53
N ALA A 116 10.44 12.33 -13.50
CA ALA A 116 11.36 12.42 -14.62
C ALA A 116 10.79 11.73 -15.88
N GLN A 117 10.16 10.57 -15.72
CA GLN A 117 9.48 9.88 -16.82
C GLN A 117 8.30 10.68 -17.38
N ASP A 118 7.53 11.36 -16.53
CA ASP A 118 6.40 12.17 -16.97
C ASP A 118 6.86 13.37 -17.80
N PHE A 119 7.89 14.08 -17.35
CA PHE A 119 8.53 15.09 -18.19
C PHE A 119 9.00 14.47 -19.50
N LEU A 120 9.56 13.23 -19.47
CA LEU A 120 10.20 12.57 -20.63
C LEU A 120 9.21 12.37 -21.75
N LYS A 121 8.00 12.00 -21.36
CA LYS A 121 6.89 11.79 -22.26
C LYS A 121 6.17 13.09 -22.62
N ALA A 122 6.22 14.11 -21.78
CA ALA A 122 5.68 15.44 -22.08
C ALA A 122 6.53 16.23 -23.10
N GLY A 123 7.78 15.83 -23.35
CA GLY A 123 8.68 16.53 -24.27
C GLY A 123 9.23 17.84 -23.71
N LEU A 124 9.31 17.97 -22.39
CA LEU A 124 9.69 19.20 -21.69
C LEU A 124 11.22 19.30 -21.40
N PHE A 125 12.07 19.02 -22.39
CA PHE A 125 13.54 19.12 -22.30
C PHE A 125 14.14 19.82 -23.50
#